data_AF-A0A7C3I7W4-F1
#
_entry.id   AF-A0A7C3I7W4-F1
#
_cell.length_a   1.000
_cell.length_b   1.000
_cell.length_c   1.000
_cell.angle_alpha   90.00
_cell.angle_beta   90.00
_cell.angle_gamma   90.00
#
_symmetry.space_group_name_H-M   'P 1'
#
loop_
_entity.id
_entity.type
_entity.pdbx_description
1 polymer ?
#
loop_
_entity_poly.entity_id
_entity_poly.type
_entity_poly.pdbx_seq_one_letter_code
_entity_poly.pdbx_strand_id
1 'polypeptide(L)'
;MNEKVRAAVISVFSNSFLILIKVVVGIFTGSVSIISEAIHSGMDLVASFIAFFSVRISDKPADKDHPFGHGKFENVSGVIEALLIFAAAAWIIVESIDAFYHPKELGNLEWALAVMGVSSVINFFVSRYLYRVARKTRSIALEADALHLKADVLTSAGIFAGLGVILLTGYTFLDPVIAILVAIYILYESYLLLRNAF
;
A
#
# COMPACT_ATOMS: atom_id res chain seq x y z
N MET A 1 11.18 23.31 -10.63
CA MET A 1 10.30 22.62 -9.65
C MET A 1 10.92 22.70 -8.27
N ASN A 2 10.12 22.98 -7.24
CA ASN A 2 10.54 22.90 -5.84
C ASN A 2 10.97 21.45 -5.51
N GLU A 3 12.02 21.27 -4.69
CA GLU A 3 12.56 19.95 -4.34
C GLU A 3 11.48 19.05 -3.71
N LYS A 4 10.56 19.63 -2.92
CA LYS A 4 9.39 18.92 -2.36
C LYS A 4 8.49 18.31 -3.44
N VAL A 5 8.11 19.14 -4.43
CA VAL A 5 7.20 18.74 -5.52
C VAL A 5 7.85 17.68 -6.38
N ARG A 6 9.15 17.78 -6.63
CA ARG A 6 9.90 16.75 -7.37
C ARG A 6 9.89 15.41 -6.61
N ALA A 7 10.10 15.41 -5.29
CA ALA A 7 10.06 14.21 -4.49
C ALA A 7 8.67 13.54 -4.50
N ALA A 8 7.61 14.33 -4.33
CA ALA A 8 6.24 13.82 -4.40
C ALA A 8 5.90 13.22 -5.77
N VAL A 9 6.28 13.89 -6.87
CA VAL A 9 6.06 13.37 -8.24
C VAL A 9 6.81 12.06 -8.47
N ILE A 10 8.05 11.94 -7.99
CA ILE A 10 8.82 10.68 -8.07
C ILE A 10 8.08 9.56 -7.33
N SER A 11 7.60 9.83 -6.12
CA SER A 11 6.85 8.85 -5.30
C SER A 11 5.59 8.35 -6.01
N VAL A 12 4.74 9.28 -6.46
CA VAL A 12 3.48 8.93 -7.15
C VAL A 12 3.75 8.13 -8.42
N PHE A 13 4.72 8.55 -9.23
CA PHE A 13 5.05 7.86 -10.47
C PHE A 13 5.64 6.46 -10.19
N SER A 14 6.55 6.33 -9.23
CA SER A 14 7.12 5.02 -8.88
C SER A 14 6.06 4.08 -8.33
N ASN A 15 5.19 4.55 -7.42
CA ASN A 15 4.16 3.71 -6.83
C ASN A 15 3.15 3.25 -7.89
N SER A 16 2.65 4.19 -8.71
CA SER A 16 1.71 3.86 -9.80
C SER A 16 2.29 2.85 -10.78
N PHE A 17 3.57 3.00 -11.15
CA PHE A 17 4.25 2.06 -12.04
C PHE A 17 4.42 0.67 -11.40
N LEU A 18 4.81 0.62 -10.13
CA LEU A 18 4.96 -0.64 -9.40
C LEU A 18 3.62 -1.37 -9.23
N ILE A 19 2.54 -0.66 -8.90
CA ILE A 19 1.19 -1.21 -8.81
C ILE A 19 0.82 -1.89 -10.13
N LEU A 20 1.01 -1.22 -11.27
CA LEU A 20 0.69 -1.80 -12.58
C LEU A 20 1.47 -3.09 -12.85
N ILE A 21 2.78 -3.10 -12.56
CA ILE A 21 3.60 -4.31 -12.74
C ILE A 21 3.14 -5.43 -11.81
N LYS A 22 2.89 -5.13 -10.52
CA LYS A 22 2.41 -6.12 -9.55
C LYS A 22 1.07 -6.72 -9.99
N VAL A 23 0.11 -5.92 -10.46
CA VAL A 23 -1.18 -6.41 -10.97
C VAL A 23 -0.99 -7.36 -12.16
N VAL A 24 -0.22 -6.93 -13.15
CA VAL A 24 0.04 -7.73 -14.36
C VAL A 24 0.68 -9.06 -14.00
N VAL A 25 1.74 -9.03 -13.19
CA VAL A 25 2.48 -10.23 -12.80
C VAL A 25 1.68 -11.11 -11.86
N GLY A 26 0.93 -10.53 -10.92
CA GLY A 26 0.04 -11.27 -10.03
C GLY A 26 -1.02 -12.08 -10.80
N ILE A 27 -1.63 -11.47 -11.82
CA ILE A 27 -2.59 -12.15 -12.69
C ILE A 27 -1.91 -13.26 -13.50
N PHE A 28 -0.75 -13.00 -14.10
CA PHE A 28 -0.05 -14.00 -14.92
C PHE A 28 0.53 -15.18 -14.13
N THR A 29 0.92 -14.94 -12.87
CA THR A 29 1.50 -15.96 -11.99
C THR A 29 0.43 -16.71 -11.21
N GLY A 30 -0.77 -16.13 -11.06
CA GLY A 30 -1.83 -16.66 -10.20
C GLY A 30 -1.55 -16.50 -8.71
N SER A 31 -0.54 -15.72 -8.33
CA SER A 31 -0.14 -15.51 -6.93
C SER A 31 -1.12 -14.58 -6.22
N VAL A 32 -1.78 -15.12 -5.18
CA VAL A 32 -2.69 -14.37 -4.32
C VAL A 32 -1.91 -13.36 -3.51
N SER A 33 -0.70 -13.70 -3.04
CA SER A 33 0.12 -12.78 -2.24
C SER A 33 0.55 -11.54 -3.03
N ILE A 34 0.92 -11.68 -4.30
CA ILE A 34 1.24 -10.54 -5.18
C ILE A 34 0.00 -9.70 -5.47
N ILE A 35 -1.14 -10.32 -5.77
CA ILE A 35 -2.39 -9.60 -6.01
C ILE A 35 -2.80 -8.82 -4.75
N SER A 36 -2.64 -9.41 -3.57
CA SER A 36 -2.94 -8.78 -2.28
C SER A 36 -2.12 -7.53 -2.05
N GLU A 37 -0.81 -7.61 -2.30
CA GLU A 37 0.09 -6.46 -2.22
C GLU A 37 -0.24 -5.39 -3.26
N ALA A 38 -0.64 -5.79 -4.48
CA ALA A 38 -1.05 -4.85 -5.52
C ALA A 38 -2.33 -4.09 -5.12
N ILE A 39 -3.30 -4.80 -4.54
CA ILE A 39 -4.54 -4.21 -4.01
C ILE A 39 -4.21 -3.26 -2.86
N HIS A 40 -3.31 -3.64 -1.94
CA HIS A 40 -2.88 -2.78 -0.84
C HIS A 40 -2.33 -1.45 -1.35
N SER A 41 -1.24 -1.49 -2.14
CA SER A 41 -0.62 -0.28 -2.68
C SER A 41 -1.60 0.54 -3.54
N GLY A 42 -2.52 -0.12 -4.26
CA GLY A 42 -3.57 0.54 -5.03
C GLY A 42 -4.60 1.28 -4.17
N MET A 43 -5.07 0.64 -3.09
CA MET A 43 -6.00 1.27 -2.14
C MET A 43 -5.34 2.44 -1.41
N ASP A 44 -4.06 2.34 -1.09
CA ASP A 44 -3.33 3.45 -0.47
C ASP A 44 -3.15 4.64 -1.40
N LEU A 45 -2.96 4.40 -2.71
CA LEU A 45 -2.95 5.45 -3.71
C LEU A 45 -4.31 6.16 -3.79
N VAL A 46 -5.41 5.40 -3.75
CA VAL A 46 -6.77 5.97 -3.70
C VAL A 46 -7.01 6.74 -2.40
N ALA A 47 -6.61 6.18 -1.26
CA ALA A 47 -6.73 6.81 0.05
C ALA A 47 -5.97 8.14 0.08
N SER A 48 -4.75 8.19 -0.45
CA SER A 48 -3.96 9.42 -0.51
C SER A 48 -4.58 10.49 -1.42
N PHE A 49 -5.31 10.13 -2.48
CA PHE A 49 -6.13 11.09 -3.23
C PHE A 49 -7.31 11.61 -2.40
N ILE A 50 -8.02 10.74 -1.68
CA ILE A 50 -9.13 11.14 -0.79
C ILE A 50 -8.62 12.11 0.28
N ALA A 51 -7.51 11.77 0.95
CA ALA A 51 -6.84 12.63 1.91
C ALA A 51 -6.48 14.00 1.31
N PHE A 52 -5.90 14.03 0.10
CA PHE A 52 -5.53 15.28 -0.57
C PHE A 52 -6.74 16.20 -0.80
N PHE A 53 -7.85 15.67 -1.30
CA PHE A 53 -9.06 16.48 -1.48
C PHE A 53 -9.67 16.92 -0.15
N SER A 54 -9.62 16.05 0.85
CA SER A 54 -10.13 16.33 2.19
C SER A 54 -9.40 17.49 2.85
N VAL A 55 -8.06 17.47 2.85
CA VAL A 55 -7.21 18.55 3.38
C VAL A 55 -7.49 19.87 2.65
N ARG A 56 -7.68 19.82 1.33
CA ARG A 56 -7.99 21.03 0.56
C ARG A 56 -9.37 21.62 0.90
N ILE A 57 -10.30 20.79 1.36
CA ILE A 57 -11.62 21.23 1.81
C ILE A 57 -11.56 21.73 3.26
N SER A 58 -10.81 21.05 4.14
CA SER A 58 -10.67 21.40 5.55
C SER A 58 -9.99 22.76 5.77
N ASP A 59 -9.03 23.10 4.91
CA ASP A 59 -8.32 24.40 4.91
C ASP A 59 -9.21 25.60 4.54
N LYS A 60 -10.47 25.38 4.13
CA LYS A 60 -11.40 26.47 3.83
C LYS A 60 -11.85 27.18 5.11
N PRO A 61 -11.88 28.53 5.12
CA PRO A 61 -12.40 29.29 6.25
C PRO A 61 -13.87 28.96 6.50
N ALA A 62 -14.35 29.27 7.71
CA ALA A 62 -15.76 29.11 8.05
C ALA A 62 -16.67 29.89 7.09
N ASP A 63 -17.77 29.27 6.69
CA ASP A 63 -18.79 29.87 5.84
C ASP A 63 -20.17 29.78 6.51
N LYS A 64 -21.21 30.19 5.78
CA LYS A 64 -22.58 30.23 6.33
C LYS A 64 -23.15 28.84 6.61
N ASP A 65 -22.71 27.83 5.87
CA ASP A 65 -23.17 26.45 6.01
C ASP A 65 -22.32 25.68 7.04
N HIS A 66 -21.08 26.13 7.28
CA HIS A 66 -20.13 25.59 8.26
C HIS A 66 -19.57 26.68 9.18
N PRO A 67 -20.34 27.14 10.18
CA PRO A 67 -19.94 28.23 11.10
C PRO A 67 -18.70 27.90 11.94
N PHE A 68 -18.42 26.60 12.14
CA PHE A 68 -17.27 26.09 12.88
C PHE A 68 -16.08 25.73 11.97
N GLY A 69 -16.15 26.03 10.67
CA GLY A 69 -15.14 25.67 9.68
C GLY A 69 -15.25 24.23 9.16
N HIS A 70 -14.34 23.87 8.26
CA HIS A 70 -14.35 22.60 7.52
C HIS A 70 -13.39 21.55 8.11
N GLY A 71 -12.82 21.77 9.30
CA GLY A 71 -11.81 20.86 9.87
C GLY A 71 -12.29 19.41 10.06
N LYS A 72 -13.59 19.16 10.22
CA LYS A 72 -14.14 17.80 10.36
C LYS A 72 -14.01 16.93 9.10
N PHE A 73 -13.78 17.52 7.92
CA PHE A 73 -13.65 16.75 6.69
C PHE A 73 -12.44 15.80 6.72
N GLU A 74 -11.33 16.20 7.35
CA GLU A 74 -10.14 15.34 7.51
C GLU A 74 -10.42 14.07 8.32
N ASN A 75 -11.18 14.19 9.41
CA ASN A 75 -11.55 13.03 10.22
C ASN A 75 -12.48 12.10 9.43
N VAL A 76 -13.40 12.66 8.65
CA VAL A 76 -14.31 11.86 7.80
C VAL A 76 -13.54 11.12 6.71
N SER A 77 -12.54 11.75 6.07
CA SER A 77 -11.70 11.04 5.10
C SER A 77 -10.91 9.90 5.75
N GLY A 78 -10.33 10.13 6.93
CA GLY A 78 -9.61 9.06 7.65
C GLY A 78 -10.49 7.84 7.95
N VAL A 79 -11.76 8.04 8.30
CA VAL A 79 -12.72 6.93 8.47
C VAL A 79 -13.02 6.22 7.16
N ILE A 80 -13.24 6.97 6.06
CA ILE A 80 -13.50 6.37 4.74
C ILE A 80 -12.30 5.54 4.27
N GLU A 81 -11.10 6.07 4.43
CA GLU A 81 -9.84 5.39 4.08
C GLU A 81 -9.69 4.09 4.86
N ALA A 82 -9.84 4.13 6.18
CA ALA A 82 -9.77 2.94 7.02
C ALA A 82 -10.79 1.87 6.58
N LEU A 83 -12.03 2.26 6.27
CA LEU A 83 -13.07 1.34 5.80
C LEU A 83 -12.72 0.71 4.44
N LEU A 84 -12.17 1.48 3.50
CA LEU A 84 -11.73 0.95 2.20
C LEU A 84 -10.62 -0.09 2.36
N ILE A 85 -9.61 0.22 3.18
CA ILE A 85 -8.50 -0.69 3.46
C ILE A 85 -9.01 -1.95 4.19
N PHE A 86 -9.94 -1.80 5.14
CA PHE A 86 -10.54 -2.93 5.85
C PHE A 86 -11.31 -3.86 4.92
N ALA A 87 -12.11 -3.29 4.00
CA ALA A 87 -12.83 -4.05 3.00
C ALA A 87 -11.88 -4.81 2.05
N ALA A 88 -10.79 -4.15 1.62
CA ALA A 88 -9.78 -4.76 0.77
C ALA A 88 -9.07 -5.94 1.48
N ALA A 89 -8.68 -5.75 2.74
CA ALA A 89 -8.03 -6.80 3.52
C ALA A 89 -8.97 -7.98 3.81
N ALA A 90 -10.25 -7.71 4.11
CA ALA A 90 -11.26 -8.75 4.27
C ALA A 90 -11.45 -9.56 2.97
N TRP A 91 -11.47 -8.89 1.81
CA TRP A 91 -11.52 -9.54 0.50
C TRP A 91 -10.30 -10.43 0.26
N ILE A 92 -9.10 -9.93 0.55
CA ILE A 92 -7.86 -10.72 0.43
C ILE A 92 -7.92 -11.98 1.28
N ILE A 93 -8.41 -11.90 2.53
CA ILE A 93 -8.53 -13.05 3.42
C ILE A 93 -9.48 -14.10 2.80
N VAL A 94 -10.62 -13.67 2.26
CA VAL A 94 -11.57 -14.58 1.61
C VAL A 94 -10.94 -15.27 0.40
N GLU A 95 -10.31 -14.52 -0.50
CA GLU A 95 -9.62 -15.10 -1.68
C GLU A 95 -8.48 -16.04 -1.27
N SER A 96 -7.75 -15.70 -0.21
CA SER A 96 -6.66 -16.55 0.30
C SER A 96 -7.19 -17.85 0.92
N ILE A 97 -8.32 -17.79 1.63
CA ILE A 97 -8.98 -19.00 2.15
C ILE A 97 -9.46 -19.87 0.98
N ASP A 98 -10.08 -19.28 -0.04
CA ASP A 98 -10.50 -20.04 -1.22
C ASP A 98 -9.30 -20.69 -1.93
N ALA A 99 -8.22 -19.94 -2.16
CA ALA A 99 -7.00 -20.45 -2.78
C ALA A 99 -6.29 -21.52 -1.93
N PHE A 100 -6.49 -21.52 -0.61
CA PHE A 100 -5.99 -22.58 0.27
C PHE A 100 -6.73 -23.91 0.06
N TYR A 101 -8.06 -23.87 -0.12
CA TYR A 101 -8.88 -25.06 -0.40
C TYR A 101 -8.90 -25.47 -1.87
N HIS A 102 -8.65 -24.53 -2.78
CA HIS A 102 -8.55 -24.73 -4.22
C HIS A 102 -7.17 -24.27 -4.72
N PRO A 103 -6.10 -25.05 -4.46
CA PRO A 103 -4.74 -24.65 -4.84
C PRO A 103 -4.63 -24.40 -6.34
N LYS A 104 -4.29 -23.17 -6.70
CA LYS A 104 -3.97 -22.79 -8.07
C LYS A 104 -2.50 -23.10 -8.32
N GLU A 105 -2.16 -23.56 -9.52
CA GLU A 105 -0.77 -23.70 -9.92
C GLU A 105 -0.13 -22.31 -10.04
N LEU A 106 0.97 -22.09 -9.32
CA LEU A 106 1.72 -20.85 -9.40
C LEU A 106 2.65 -20.91 -10.61
N GLY A 107 2.27 -20.18 -11.66
CA GLY A 107 3.08 -20.05 -12.86
C GLY A 107 4.21 -19.05 -12.67
N ASN A 108 5.33 -19.27 -13.35
CA ASN A 108 6.36 -18.24 -13.56
C ASN A 108 6.87 -17.58 -12.26
N LEU A 109 7.18 -18.38 -11.24
CA LEU A 109 7.67 -17.87 -9.93
C LEU A 109 8.89 -16.95 -10.04
N GLU A 110 9.73 -17.13 -11.07
CA GLU A 110 10.88 -16.26 -11.32
C GLU A 110 10.45 -14.81 -11.57
N TRP A 111 9.37 -14.60 -12.34
CA TRP A 111 8.79 -13.28 -12.58
C TRP A 111 8.15 -12.70 -11.32
N ALA A 112 7.47 -13.56 -10.56
CA ALA A 112 6.88 -13.21 -9.26
C ALA A 112 7.96 -12.66 -8.30
N LEU A 113 9.06 -13.39 -8.17
CA LEU A 113 10.23 -13.00 -7.37
C LEU A 113 10.89 -11.73 -7.91
N ALA A 114 11.16 -11.65 -9.22
CA ALA A 114 11.81 -10.49 -9.82
C ALA A 114 11.03 -9.21 -9.52
N VAL A 115 9.70 -9.24 -9.65
CA VAL A 115 8.84 -8.07 -9.45
C VAL A 115 8.77 -7.65 -7.99
N MET A 116 8.62 -8.61 -7.06
CA MET A 116 8.60 -8.30 -5.64
C MET A 116 9.95 -7.79 -5.13
N GLY A 117 11.05 -8.38 -5.61
CA GLY A 117 12.40 -7.91 -5.32
C GLY A 117 12.65 -6.51 -5.86
N VAL A 118 12.34 -6.27 -7.13
CA VAL A 118 12.49 -4.95 -7.77
C VAL A 118 11.62 -3.90 -7.08
N SER A 119 10.37 -4.23 -6.75
CA SER A 119 9.48 -3.34 -6.01
C SER A 119 10.05 -2.95 -4.65
N SER A 120 10.53 -3.93 -3.88
CA SER A 120 11.15 -3.69 -2.57
C SER A 120 12.39 -2.79 -2.69
N VAL A 121 13.25 -3.03 -3.69
CA VAL A 121 14.44 -2.21 -3.93
C VAL A 121 14.08 -0.78 -4.34
N ILE A 122 13.14 -0.60 -5.27
CA ILE A 122 12.69 0.72 -5.72
C ILE A 122 12.08 1.49 -4.55
N ASN A 123 11.13 0.89 -3.82
CA ASN A 123 10.49 1.53 -2.68
C ASN A 123 11.50 1.90 -1.59
N PHE A 124 12.54 1.09 -1.37
CA PHE A 124 13.61 1.41 -0.43
C PHE A 124 14.37 2.67 -0.82
N PHE A 125 14.79 2.77 -2.10
CA PHE A 125 15.52 3.95 -2.57
C PHE A 125 14.65 5.20 -2.61
N VAL A 126 13.40 5.08 -3.05
CA VAL A 126 12.43 6.19 -3.08
C VAL A 126 12.11 6.64 -1.66
N SER A 127 11.76 5.73 -0.75
CA SER A 127 11.56 6.03 0.67
C SER A 127 12.76 6.77 1.27
N ARG A 128 13.98 6.28 1.02
CA ARG A 128 15.21 6.92 1.54
C ARG A 128 15.40 8.33 0.97
N TYR A 129 15.10 8.52 -0.31
CA TYR A 129 15.15 9.83 -0.95
C TYR A 129 14.12 10.78 -0.35
N LEU A 130 12.86 10.36 -0.20
CA LEU A 130 11.80 11.14 0.41
C LEU A 130 12.14 11.53 1.84
N TYR A 131 12.64 10.61 2.66
CA TYR A 131 13.10 10.92 4.03
C TYR A 131 14.14 12.03 4.09
N ARG A 132 15.10 12.03 3.15
CA ARG A 132 16.12 13.10 3.09
C ARG A 132 15.49 14.44 2.76
N VAL A 133 14.59 14.48 1.77
CA VAL A 133 13.90 15.72 1.36
C VAL A 133 12.93 16.19 2.45
N ALA A 134 12.20 15.27 3.09
CA ALA A 134 11.28 15.56 4.18
C ALA A 134 11.98 16.27 5.34
N ARG A 135 13.14 15.76 5.80
CA ARG A 135 13.92 16.41 6.88
C ARG A 135 14.49 17.77 6.48
N LYS A 136 15.07 17.87 5.27
CA LYS A 136 15.61 19.14 4.77
C LYS A 136 14.55 20.23 4.70
N THR A 137 13.32 19.84 4.35
CA THR A 137 12.24 20.77 4.03
C THR A 137 11.14 20.81 5.11
N ARG A 138 11.37 20.11 6.23
CA ARG A 138 10.45 19.92 7.37
C ARG A 138 9.03 19.57 6.94
N SER A 139 8.91 18.67 5.97
CA SER A 139 7.62 18.31 5.37
C SER A 139 7.07 17.03 5.98
N ILE A 140 6.03 17.16 6.82
CA ILE A 140 5.37 16.02 7.46
C ILE A 140 4.78 15.07 6.41
N ALA A 141 4.15 15.60 5.35
CA ALA A 141 3.58 14.79 4.27
C ALA A 141 4.62 13.88 3.56
N LEU A 142 5.81 14.40 3.24
CA LEU A 142 6.87 13.60 2.62
C LEU A 142 7.49 12.58 3.59
N GLU A 143 7.47 12.87 4.90
CA GLU A 143 7.92 11.92 5.92
C GLU A 143 6.93 10.77 6.09
N ALA A 144 5.62 11.08 6.10
CA ALA A 144 4.56 10.09 6.11
C ALA A 144 4.61 9.19 4.86
N ASP A 145 4.76 9.78 3.67
CA ASP A 145 4.90 9.02 2.41
C ASP A 145 6.18 8.16 2.40
N ALA A 146 7.29 8.66 2.97
CA ALA A 146 8.49 7.86 3.13
C ALA A 146 8.32 6.67 4.08
N LEU A 147 7.58 6.85 5.18
CA LEU A 147 7.20 5.79 6.12
C LEU A 147 6.31 4.76 5.45
N HIS A 148 5.34 5.20 4.67
CA HIS A 148 4.43 4.35 3.93
C HIS A 148 5.19 3.47 2.93
N LEU A 149 6.02 4.06 2.07
CA LEU A 149 6.87 3.29 1.15
C LEU A 149 7.82 2.33 1.88
N LYS A 150 8.24 2.65 3.11
CA LYS A 150 9.05 1.73 3.92
C LYS A 150 8.23 0.52 4.39
N ALA A 151 6.94 0.69 4.70
CA ALA A 151 6.05 -0.44 5.00
C ALA A 151 5.92 -1.35 3.78
N ASP A 152 5.73 -0.78 2.58
CA ASP A 152 5.69 -1.55 1.32
C ASP A 152 6.98 -2.33 1.05
N VAL A 153 8.14 -1.79 1.43
CA VAL A 153 9.41 -2.53 1.34
C VAL A 153 9.35 -3.80 2.17
N LEU A 154 8.79 -3.73 3.39
CA LEU A 154 8.71 -4.86 4.32
C LEU A 154 7.70 -5.91 3.83
N THR A 155 6.51 -5.50 3.40
CA THR A 155 5.50 -6.43 2.86
C THR A 155 5.99 -7.07 1.57
N SER A 156 6.55 -6.28 0.64
CA SER A 156 7.11 -6.79 -0.61
C SER A 156 8.31 -7.72 -0.39
N ALA A 157 9.19 -7.42 0.58
CA ALA A 157 10.30 -8.29 0.94
C ALA A 157 9.83 -9.59 1.63
N GLY A 158 8.79 -9.52 2.47
CA GLY A 158 8.17 -10.68 3.09
C GLY A 158 7.57 -11.63 2.05
N ILE A 159 6.85 -11.08 1.06
CA ILE A 159 6.33 -11.85 -0.07
C ILE A 159 7.46 -12.43 -0.90
N PHE A 160 8.49 -11.64 -1.23
CA PHE A 160 9.67 -12.12 -1.96
C PHE A 160 10.33 -13.31 -1.27
N ALA A 161 10.58 -13.21 0.04
CA ALA A 161 11.17 -14.31 0.82
C ALA A 161 10.26 -15.54 0.83
N GLY A 162 8.96 -15.33 1.02
CA GLY A 162 7.96 -16.40 1.03
C GLY A 162 7.87 -17.14 -0.32
N LEU A 163 7.79 -16.40 -1.44
CA LEU A 163 7.84 -16.97 -2.79
C LEU A 163 9.17 -17.70 -3.05
N GLY A 164 10.27 -17.23 -2.46
CA GLY A 164 11.58 -17.90 -2.55
C GLY A 164 11.57 -19.26 -1.87
N VAL A 165 10.90 -19.38 -0.72
CA VAL A 165 10.69 -20.66 -0.06
C VAL A 165 9.82 -21.58 -0.91
N ILE A 166 8.78 -21.06 -1.57
CA ILE A 166 7.94 -21.84 -2.49
C ILE A 166 8.76 -22.36 -3.66
N LEU A 167 9.65 -21.54 -4.25
CA LEU A 167 10.52 -21.96 -5.35
C LEU A 167 11.42 -23.14 -4.95
N LEU A 168 11.94 -23.14 -3.72
CA LEU A 168 12.85 -24.18 -3.24
C LEU A 168 12.13 -25.46 -2.77
N THR A 169 10.92 -25.32 -2.21
CA THR A 169 10.18 -26.44 -1.60
C THR A 169 9.10 -27.03 -2.49
N GLY A 170 8.58 -26.25 -3.44
CA GLY A 170 7.41 -26.59 -4.26
C GLY A 170 6.07 -26.45 -3.52
N TYR A 171 6.04 -25.97 -2.28
CA TYR A 171 4.81 -25.88 -1.47
C TYR A 171 3.98 -24.64 -1.80
N THR A 172 3.12 -24.76 -2.81
CA THR A 172 2.27 -23.65 -3.30
C THR A 172 1.25 -23.15 -2.27
N PHE A 173 0.85 -23.96 -1.29
CA PHE A 173 -0.08 -23.54 -0.21
C PHE A 173 0.48 -22.40 0.65
N LEU A 174 1.79 -22.17 0.62
CA LEU A 174 2.41 -21.06 1.36
C LEU A 174 2.01 -19.70 0.79
N ASP A 175 1.67 -19.58 -0.50
CA ASP A 175 1.29 -18.30 -1.11
C ASP A 175 0.00 -17.72 -0.48
N PRO A 176 -1.10 -18.48 -0.34
CA PRO A 176 -2.25 -18.06 0.45
C PRO A 176 -1.94 -17.74 1.91
N VAL A 177 -1.03 -18.48 2.56
CA VAL A 177 -0.64 -18.20 3.96
C VAL A 177 0.06 -16.84 4.06
N ILE A 178 0.98 -16.56 3.13
CA ILE A 178 1.66 -15.26 3.05
C ILE A 178 0.64 -14.13 2.80
N ALA A 179 -0.30 -14.34 1.88
CA ALA A 179 -1.36 -13.38 1.59
C ALA A 179 -2.21 -13.05 2.84
N ILE A 180 -2.57 -14.05 3.65
CA ILE A 180 -3.27 -13.86 4.93
C ILE A 180 -2.42 -13.05 5.91
N LEU A 181 -1.13 -13.38 6.05
CA LEU A 181 -0.24 -12.64 6.95
C LEU A 181 -0.13 -11.16 6.55
N VAL A 182 -0.03 -10.88 5.25
CA VAL A 182 -0.04 -9.52 4.71
C VAL A 182 -1.38 -8.84 4.99
N ALA A 183 -2.51 -9.51 4.77
CA ALA A 183 -3.82 -8.95 5.06
C ALA A 183 -4.01 -8.62 6.55
N ILE A 184 -3.51 -9.45 7.46
CA ILE A 184 -3.51 -9.17 8.91
C ILE A 184 -2.67 -7.92 9.21
N TYR A 185 -1.50 -7.79 8.59
CA TYR A 185 -0.67 -6.59 8.73
C TYR A 185 -1.41 -5.33 8.22
N ILE A 186 -2.06 -5.41 7.07
CA ILE A 186 -2.87 -4.31 6.51
C ILE A 186 -4.03 -3.92 7.45
N LEU A 187 -4.72 -4.91 8.03
CA LEU A 187 -5.77 -4.66 9.02
C LEU A 187 -5.25 -3.94 10.25
N TYR A 188 -4.06 -4.31 10.72
CA TYR A 188 -3.41 -3.64 11.84
C TYR A 188 -3.09 -2.18 11.53
N GLU A 189 -2.52 -1.90 10.35
CA GLU A 189 -2.24 -0.53 9.89
C GLU A 189 -3.52 0.30 9.76
N SER A 190 -4.58 -0.27 9.17
CA SER A 190 -5.89 0.39 9.05
C SER A 190 -6.51 0.70 10.42
N TYR A 191 -6.43 -0.24 11.37
CA TYR A 191 -6.90 -0.02 12.73
C TYR A 191 -6.13 1.11 13.42
N LEU A 192 -4.81 1.19 13.24
CA LEU A 192 -3.99 2.26 13.78
C LEU A 192 -4.37 3.62 13.18
N LEU A 193 -4.63 3.67 11.86
CA LEU A 193 -5.11 4.86 11.16
C LEU A 193 -6.47 5.31 11.72
N LEU A 194 -7.41 4.39 11.87
CA LEU A 194 -8.73 4.67 12.45
C LEU A 194 -8.61 5.20 13.88
N ARG A 195 -7.75 4.59 14.70
CA ARG A 195 -7.51 5.04 16.09
C ARG A 195 -6.92 6.44 16.16
N ASN A 196 -6.11 6.84 15.18
CA ASN A 196 -5.51 8.19 15.16
C ASN A 196 -6.48 9.25 14.60
N ALA A 197 -7.51 8.84 13.84
CA ALA A 197 -8.54 9.74 13.34
C ALA A 197 -9.60 10.14 14.39
N PHE A 198 -9.62 9.47 15.55
CA PHE A 198 -10.51 9.71 16.69
C PHE A 198 -9.74 10.07 17.96
#